data_AF-B8BV54-F1
#
_entry.id   AF-B8BV54-F1
#
_cell.length_a   1.000
_cell.length_b   1.000
_cell.length_c   1.000
_cell.angle_alpha   90.00
_cell.angle_beta   90.00
_cell.angle_gamma   90.00
#
_symmetry.space_group_name_H-M   'P 1'
#
loop_
_entity.id
_entity.type
_entity.pdbx_description
1 polymer ?
#
loop_
_entity_poly.entity_id
_entity_poly.type
_entity_poly.pdbx_seq_one_letter_code
_entity_poly.pdbx_strand_id
1 'polypeptide(L)'
;MAKKRKSDKNTWQKDGLPPEKKSGKRKREKEGQLQLLPSAASTDAVKNKASILKKHRGVAANTPAPPIWKDTKPTPRAFLTPQEDPKAFDSCLKTSYTGFRYDSPSALPSTLHGEFESSFDGMDAGDLFLYDTVQPGKKRLTRTSVTRTLVGDPGSTYKYLGLRLFSHPWTDVDKDGNMQSKEQKRVGSTLHKLGYSEKTTSALLAMGRANAYLTERSNTMLKKYVAPNVQPPGLVGSAEYNLTLVNKMASTTMKRDLKNEMAYNMGKISVGWHRDSGLKDFSSIAVYQTLKDTATANSWGVAIRAMDGGTGGPLASVPALLVPLPSGSLYYMFDDFNHNHEHAVIAGSDGVRYSSTHRVAREGAGTWQYIRDKTKQVLDASTKFNSSEKTCQASKKTFEKFVAHVRLQQLLMNEVEFEWLRQWYVQGSKHASLHPYWHQPIEVLCDSYSNMEQRSVDLLVRMKRASHDNKTETFNTELSEDLFDVFIETLTERSNQRSGWTARYRDPIFGEIPADERPFPCPLLDRTGDMTLDESLKKGQMPEDLENVIAKLREWRSAFVVLKEGGDEQNTDSARNDTIAKSKKRKKSSKGSLTRKEQKRVASNWQQLKAKI
;
A
#
# COMPACT_ATOMS: atom_id res chain seq x y z
N MET A 1 19.83 -7.56 60.91
CA MET A 1 19.12 -8.38 61.92
C MET A 1 17.67 -8.52 61.45
N ALA A 2 17.25 -9.62 60.81
CA ALA A 2 16.69 -10.84 61.43
C ALA A 2 15.55 -10.49 62.41
N LYS A 3 14.28 -10.93 62.34
CA LYS A 3 13.49 -12.00 61.70
C LYS A 3 12.01 -11.48 61.72
N LYS A 4 11.19 -11.58 60.66
CA LYS A 4 10.38 -12.72 60.18
C LYS A 4 9.37 -13.33 61.18
N ARG A 5 8.12 -13.47 60.69
CA ARG A 5 6.99 -14.38 61.08
C ARG A 5 5.97 -13.78 62.06
N LYS A 6 4.66 -14.08 62.00
CA LYS A 6 3.78 -14.96 61.19
C LYS A 6 2.32 -14.48 61.47
N SER A 7 1.44 -14.44 60.48
CA SER A 7 0.22 -15.28 60.39
C SER A 7 -0.64 -15.32 61.65
N ASP A 8 -1.90 -14.86 61.57
CA ASP A 8 -3.04 -15.66 62.03
C ASP A 8 -4.38 -15.27 61.39
N LYS A 9 -5.18 -16.32 61.19
CA LYS A 9 -6.56 -16.33 60.68
C LYS A 9 -7.52 -15.80 61.75
N ASN A 10 -8.60 -15.12 61.35
CA ASN A 10 -9.91 -15.42 61.92
C ASN A 10 -11.08 -14.95 61.06
N THR A 11 -12.06 -15.84 60.99
CA THR A 11 -13.38 -15.83 60.35
C THR A 11 -14.38 -14.97 61.10
N TRP A 12 -15.32 -14.30 60.40
CA TRP A 12 -16.68 -14.02 60.88
C TRP A 12 -17.70 -13.97 59.73
N GLN A 13 -18.88 -14.53 60.02
CA GLN A 13 -20.03 -14.83 59.16
C GLN A 13 -20.94 -13.62 58.85
N LYS A 14 -21.43 -13.58 57.61
CA LYS A 14 -22.83 -13.46 57.11
C LYS A 14 -23.77 -12.38 57.69
N ASP A 15 -24.37 -11.57 56.81
CA ASP A 15 -25.80 -11.64 56.42
C ASP A 15 -26.21 -10.56 55.39
N GLY A 16 -27.18 -10.86 54.51
CA GLY A 16 -28.03 -9.87 53.81
C GLY A 16 -27.95 -9.75 52.26
N LEU A 17 -28.94 -10.32 51.57
CA LEU A 17 -29.29 -10.30 50.11
C LEU A 17 -29.57 -8.88 49.53
N PRO A 18 -29.74 -8.61 48.19
CA PRO A 18 -30.25 -9.47 47.09
C PRO A 18 -29.52 -9.37 45.71
N PRO A 19 -29.94 -10.11 44.65
CA PRO A 19 -29.12 -10.36 43.46
C PRO A 19 -29.37 -9.37 42.32
N GLU A 20 -28.30 -8.73 41.83
CA GLU A 20 -28.34 -7.97 40.57
C GLU A 20 -27.93 -8.82 39.36
N LYS A 21 -28.82 -8.84 38.37
CA LYS A 21 -28.66 -9.41 37.04
C LYS A 21 -27.43 -8.85 36.33
N LYS A 22 -26.39 -9.65 36.12
CA LYS A 22 -25.33 -9.34 35.15
C LYS A 22 -25.63 -9.98 33.81
N SER A 23 -25.97 -9.12 32.85
CA SER A 23 -26.06 -9.43 31.43
C SER A 23 -24.68 -9.84 30.89
N GLY A 24 -24.56 -11.10 30.49
CA GLY A 24 -23.36 -11.61 29.83
C GLY A 24 -23.25 -11.10 28.39
N LYS A 25 -22.51 -10.00 28.18
CA LYS A 25 -21.98 -9.68 26.85
C LYS A 25 -20.72 -10.52 26.61
N ARG A 26 -20.89 -11.60 25.83
CA ARG A 26 -19.81 -12.42 25.27
C ARG A 26 -18.81 -11.54 24.51
N LYS A 27 -17.57 -11.57 24.96
CA LYS A 27 -16.38 -11.00 24.32
C LYS A 27 -16.19 -11.75 22.99
N ARG A 28 -16.22 -11.03 21.86
CA ARG A 28 -15.82 -11.55 20.54
C ARG A 28 -14.33 -11.90 20.60
N GLU A 29 -14.00 -13.18 20.55
CA GLU A 29 -12.65 -13.66 20.30
C GLU A 29 -12.22 -13.25 18.90
N LYS A 30 -11.10 -12.52 18.82
CA LYS A 30 -10.40 -12.25 17.55
C LYS A 30 -9.60 -13.50 17.19
N GLU A 31 -9.89 -14.05 16.01
CA GLU A 31 -9.15 -15.13 15.39
C GLU A 31 -7.66 -14.79 15.25
N GLY A 32 -6.83 -15.81 15.44
CA GLY A 32 -5.39 -15.73 15.62
C GLY A 32 -4.62 -15.19 14.42
N GLN A 33 -3.93 -14.08 14.64
CA GLN A 33 -2.75 -13.70 13.89
C GLN A 33 -1.58 -14.57 14.40
N LEU A 34 -1.09 -15.48 13.56
CA LEU A 34 0.21 -16.12 13.81
C LEU A 34 1.27 -15.01 13.75
N GLN A 35 1.95 -14.76 14.87
CA GLN A 35 3.01 -13.75 14.96
C GLN A 35 4.16 -14.15 14.04
N LEU A 36 4.38 -13.33 13.01
CA LEU A 36 5.58 -13.32 12.20
C LEU A 36 6.72 -12.78 13.06
N LEU A 37 7.76 -13.59 13.32
CA LEU A 37 8.99 -13.15 13.96
C LEU A 37 9.87 -12.39 12.93
N PRO A 38 10.23 -11.13 13.16
CA PRO A 38 11.26 -10.43 12.38
C PRO A 38 12.60 -10.40 13.14
N SER A 39 13.69 -10.28 12.37
CA SER A 39 15.06 -10.03 12.83
C SER A 39 15.12 -8.84 13.80
N ALA A 40 15.66 -9.09 15.00
CA ALA A 40 15.54 -8.25 16.19
C ALA A 40 16.74 -7.29 16.33
N ALA A 41 16.49 -5.97 16.29
CA ALA A 41 17.18 -4.97 17.12
C ALA A 41 16.76 -3.53 16.76
N SER A 42 16.55 -3.22 15.47
CA SER A 42 16.25 -1.85 15.00
C SER A 42 14.75 -1.60 14.75
N THR A 43 14.01 -2.62 14.30
CA THR A 43 12.60 -2.46 13.89
C THR A 43 11.61 -2.36 15.04
N ASP A 44 11.96 -2.85 16.23
CA ASP A 44 11.02 -2.93 17.36
C ASP A 44 10.73 -1.56 17.97
N ALA A 45 11.74 -0.67 18.04
CA ALA A 45 11.56 0.70 18.53
C ALA A 45 10.66 1.54 17.59
N VAL A 46 10.83 1.39 16.27
CA VAL A 46 10.05 2.12 15.25
C VAL A 46 8.60 1.61 15.17
N LYS A 47 8.39 0.29 15.26
CA LYS A 47 7.05 -0.33 15.35
C LYS A 47 6.32 0.07 16.64
N ASN A 48 7.07 0.19 17.73
CA ASN A 48 6.54 0.65 19.01
C ASN A 48 6.07 2.13 18.92
N LYS A 49 6.88 3.04 18.37
CA LYS A 49 6.52 4.47 18.25
C LYS A 49 5.29 4.71 17.36
N ALA A 50 5.18 4.04 16.20
CA ALA A 50 4.03 4.22 15.32
C ALA A 50 2.72 3.72 15.95
N SER A 51 2.77 2.59 16.68
CA SER A 51 1.63 2.08 17.44
C SER A 51 1.25 3.01 18.60
N ILE A 52 2.23 3.58 19.31
CA ILE A 52 2.01 4.55 20.38
C ILE A 52 1.39 5.84 19.81
N LEU A 53 1.93 6.39 18.72
CA LEU A 53 1.37 7.53 18.00
C LEU A 53 -0.10 7.28 17.67
N LYS A 54 -0.39 6.15 17.04
CA LYS A 54 -1.77 5.78 16.67
C LYS A 54 -2.70 5.69 17.89
N LYS A 55 -2.21 5.11 18.99
CA LYS A 55 -2.96 4.95 20.23
C LYS A 55 -3.29 6.29 20.89
N HIS A 56 -2.33 7.21 20.91
CA HIS A 56 -2.45 8.48 21.66
C HIS A 56 -2.97 9.65 20.83
N ARG A 57 -2.66 9.70 19.53
CA ARG A 57 -2.99 10.81 18.64
C ARG A 57 -3.93 10.42 17.49
N GLY A 58 -4.28 9.14 17.37
CA GLY A 58 -5.19 8.65 16.33
C GLY A 58 -4.49 8.46 14.98
N VAL A 59 -5.25 8.60 13.90
CA VAL A 59 -4.74 8.55 12.52
C VAL A 59 -5.12 9.84 11.79
N ALA A 60 -4.68 10.00 10.54
CA ALA A 60 -5.04 11.14 9.70
C ALA A 60 -6.54 11.48 9.78
N ALA A 61 -7.42 10.50 9.59
CA ALA A 61 -8.87 10.67 9.63
C ALA A 61 -9.45 11.20 10.97
N ASN A 62 -8.71 11.10 12.07
CA ASN A 62 -9.13 11.54 13.40
C ASN A 62 -8.44 12.84 13.85
N THR A 63 -7.58 13.42 13.03
CA THR A 63 -6.83 14.63 13.39
C THR A 63 -7.77 15.84 13.42
N PRO A 64 -7.76 16.67 14.49
CA PRO A 64 -8.63 17.85 14.58
C PRO A 64 -8.24 18.94 13.58
N ALA A 65 -9.17 19.86 13.34
CA ALA A 65 -8.92 21.09 12.60
C ALA A 65 -7.83 21.94 13.28
N PRO A 66 -7.01 22.69 12.52
CA PRO A 66 -6.04 23.61 13.09
C PRO A 66 -6.74 24.82 13.76
N PRO A 67 -6.03 25.57 14.63
CA PRO A 67 -6.57 26.80 15.20
C PRO A 67 -6.97 27.81 14.12
N ILE A 68 -8.05 28.55 14.35
CA ILE A 68 -8.56 29.55 13.41
C ILE A 68 -7.90 30.90 13.66
N TRP A 69 -7.11 31.37 12.68
CA TRP A 69 -6.67 32.76 12.62
C TRP A 69 -7.82 33.65 12.12
N LYS A 70 -8.02 34.81 12.74
CA LYS A 70 -9.02 35.79 12.32
C LYS A 70 -8.33 36.99 11.70
N ASP A 71 -8.77 37.32 10.50
CA ASP A 71 -8.33 38.52 9.81
C ASP A 71 -8.84 39.77 10.54
N THR A 72 -8.00 40.81 10.59
CA THR A 72 -8.37 42.12 11.14
C THR A 72 -9.04 43.01 10.11
N LYS A 73 -8.98 42.65 8.81
CA LYS A 73 -9.67 43.39 7.76
C LYS A 73 -11.18 43.07 7.75
N PRO A 74 -12.04 44.06 7.47
CA PRO A 74 -13.50 43.88 7.48
C PRO A 74 -13.98 43.01 6.30
N THR A 75 -13.24 42.98 5.20
CA THR A 75 -13.49 42.12 4.05
C THR A 75 -12.58 40.89 4.09
N PRO A 76 -13.12 39.66 3.99
CA PRO A 76 -12.32 38.45 3.94
C PRO A 76 -11.39 38.46 2.72
N ARG A 77 -10.10 38.24 2.94
CA ARG A 77 -9.13 38.01 1.87
C ARG A 77 -9.22 36.57 1.40
N ALA A 78 -9.17 36.35 0.08
CA ALA A 78 -9.16 35.00 -0.48
C ALA A 78 -7.88 34.24 -0.06
N PHE A 79 -6.73 34.92 -0.11
CA PHE A 79 -5.46 34.38 0.33
C PHE A 79 -4.53 35.47 0.88
N LEU A 80 -3.42 35.05 1.49
CA LEU A 80 -2.33 35.90 1.93
C LEU A 80 -1.01 35.48 1.28
N THR A 81 -0.17 36.45 1.00
CA THR A 81 1.20 36.27 0.50
C THR A 81 2.14 37.26 1.20
N PRO A 82 3.39 36.89 1.50
CA PRO A 82 4.30 37.76 2.25
C PRO A 82 4.65 39.06 1.49
N GLN A 83 4.47 39.12 0.17
CA GLN A 83 4.69 40.33 -0.64
C GLN A 83 3.65 41.43 -0.38
N GLU A 84 2.39 41.04 -0.10
CA GLU A 84 1.28 41.99 0.01
C GLU A 84 1.05 42.44 1.45
N ASP A 85 1.12 41.52 2.42
CA ASP A 85 0.95 41.84 3.84
C ASP A 85 1.75 40.85 4.72
N PRO A 86 3.05 41.11 4.92
CA PRO A 86 3.93 40.22 5.69
C PRO A 86 3.43 39.97 7.11
N LYS A 87 2.87 40.98 7.78
CA LYS A 87 2.42 40.88 9.18
C LYS A 87 1.21 39.96 9.30
N ALA A 88 0.21 40.14 8.43
CA ALA A 88 -0.96 39.26 8.42
C ALA A 88 -0.58 37.84 8.01
N PHE A 89 0.26 37.69 6.99
CA PHE A 89 0.78 36.39 6.55
C PHE A 89 1.48 35.65 7.69
N ASP A 90 2.44 36.28 8.38
CA ASP A 90 3.18 35.66 9.48
C ASP A 90 2.29 35.30 10.67
N SER A 91 1.31 36.16 10.99
CA SER A 91 0.35 35.92 12.06
C SER A 91 -0.55 34.73 11.75
N CYS A 92 -1.05 34.63 10.51
CA CYS A 92 -1.84 33.50 10.03
C CYS A 92 -1.03 32.21 9.99
N LEU A 93 0.19 32.26 9.44
CA LEU A 93 1.11 31.12 9.38
C LEU A 93 1.39 30.55 10.78
N LYS A 94 1.68 31.42 11.76
CA LYS A 94 1.96 31.02 13.15
C LYS A 94 0.75 30.49 13.91
N THR A 95 -0.47 30.76 13.44
CA THR A 95 -1.70 30.37 14.13
C THR A 95 -2.34 29.13 13.52
N SER A 96 -2.62 29.18 12.22
CA SER A 96 -3.36 28.12 11.52
C SER A 96 -2.47 27.11 10.81
N TYR A 97 -1.20 27.44 10.53
CA TYR A 97 -0.30 26.63 9.70
C TYR A 97 1.02 26.29 10.43
N THR A 98 0.97 26.07 11.74
CA THR A 98 2.16 25.91 12.62
C THR A 98 3.14 24.82 12.20
N GLY A 99 2.66 23.76 11.54
CA GLY A 99 3.46 22.66 11.01
C GLY A 99 4.17 22.97 9.68
N PHE A 100 3.86 24.10 9.03
CA PHE A 100 4.54 24.54 7.82
C PHE A 100 5.75 25.41 8.14
N ARG A 101 6.89 25.12 7.51
CA ARG A 101 8.13 25.91 7.62
C ARG A 101 8.78 26.03 6.25
N TYR A 102 9.54 27.08 6.03
CA TYR A 102 10.31 27.24 4.80
C TYR A 102 11.61 27.99 5.08
N ASP A 103 12.65 27.64 4.33
CA ASP A 103 14.00 28.17 4.36
C ASP A 103 14.25 28.92 3.03
N SER A 104 14.84 30.11 3.12
CA SER A 104 15.43 30.78 1.96
C SER A 104 16.64 29.99 1.46
N PRO A 105 17.05 30.17 0.19
CA PRO A 105 18.23 29.48 -0.34
C PRO A 105 19.48 29.73 0.52
N SER A 106 19.67 30.96 1.00
CA SER A 106 20.79 31.35 1.86
C SER A 106 20.85 30.66 3.23
N ALA A 107 19.77 30.01 3.67
CA ALA A 107 19.74 29.27 4.93
C ALA A 107 20.27 27.83 4.80
N LEU A 108 20.62 27.41 3.58
CA LEU A 108 21.09 26.07 3.25
C LEU A 108 22.56 26.13 2.80
N PRO A 109 23.35 25.07 3.05
CA PRO A 109 24.73 25.04 2.62
C PRO A 109 24.82 24.88 1.09
N SER A 110 25.81 25.55 0.48
CA SER A 110 26.07 25.45 -0.97
C SER A 110 26.31 24.02 -1.45
N THR A 111 26.90 23.18 -0.61
CA THR A 111 27.10 21.75 -0.90
C THR A 111 25.76 21.02 -1.12
N LEU A 112 24.72 21.34 -0.35
CA LEU A 112 23.39 20.74 -0.53
C LEU A 112 22.76 21.16 -1.85
N HIS A 113 22.92 22.43 -2.24
CA HIS A 113 22.47 22.90 -3.55
C HIS A 113 23.14 22.11 -4.68
N GLY A 114 24.47 21.94 -4.61
CA GLY A 114 25.23 21.15 -5.58
C GLY A 114 24.80 19.67 -5.66
N GLU A 115 24.48 19.04 -4.51
CA GLU A 115 23.96 17.67 -4.49
C GLU A 115 22.60 17.57 -5.20
N PHE A 116 21.69 18.52 -4.98
CA PHE A 116 20.39 18.53 -5.69
C PHE A 116 20.52 18.84 -7.17
N GLU A 117 21.34 19.82 -7.54
CA GLU A 117 21.56 20.21 -8.94
C GLU A 117 22.15 19.05 -9.74
N SER A 118 23.25 18.46 -9.25
CA SER A 118 23.87 17.30 -9.87
C SER A 118 22.91 16.10 -9.95
N SER A 119 22.08 15.90 -8.92
CA SER A 119 21.04 14.88 -8.94
C SER A 119 20.03 15.11 -10.06
N PHE A 120 19.47 16.32 -10.17
CA PHE A 120 18.50 16.63 -11.22
C PHE A 120 19.11 16.50 -12.62
N ASP A 121 20.34 16.98 -12.83
CA ASP A 121 21.05 16.87 -14.11
C ASP A 121 21.35 15.43 -14.53
N GLY A 122 21.74 14.57 -13.59
CA GLY A 122 22.01 13.16 -13.90
C GLY A 122 20.76 12.32 -14.09
N MET A 123 19.65 12.68 -13.45
CA MET A 123 18.34 12.07 -13.72
C MET A 123 17.76 12.52 -15.07
N ASP A 124 17.92 13.81 -15.44
CA ASP A 124 17.57 14.30 -16.77
C ASP A 124 18.40 13.60 -17.85
N ALA A 125 19.72 13.52 -17.67
CA ALA A 125 20.60 12.87 -18.64
C ALA A 125 20.37 11.35 -18.76
N GLY A 126 19.72 10.74 -17.76
CA GLY A 126 19.28 9.35 -17.80
C GLY A 126 17.84 9.17 -18.29
N ASP A 127 17.16 10.24 -18.73
CA ASP A 127 15.76 10.23 -19.16
C ASP A 127 14.78 9.66 -18.13
N LEU A 128 15.07 9.82 -16.83
CA LEU A 128 14.28 9.17 -15.77
C LEU A 128 12.90 9.80 -15.52
N PHE A 129 12.65 11.00 -16.06
CA PHE A 129 11.41 11.74 -15.84
C PHE A 129 10.31 11.32 -16.82
N LEU A 130 9.33 10.56 -16.33
CA LEU A 130 8.19 10.08 -17.12
C LEU A 130 6.88 10.71 -16.66
N TYR A 131 5.89 10.74 -17.55
CA TYR A 131 4.53 11.07 -17.14
C TYR A 131 3.84 9.83 -16.56
N ASP A 132 3.02 10.04 -15.53
CA ASP A 132 2.28 8.95 -14.91
C ASP A 132 0.86 8.87 -15.46
N THR A 133 0.40 7.65 -15.74
CA THR A 133 -1.00 7.36 -16.08
C THR A 133 -1.75 6.87 -14.82
N VAL A 134 -2.45 7.80 -14.18
CA VAL A 134 -3.06 7.63 -12.85
C VAL A 134 -4.58 7.58 -12.91
N GLN A 135 -5.23 7.05 -11.86
CA GLN A 135 -6.69 6.92 -11.74
C GLN A 135 -7.23 7.60 -10.46
N PRO A 136 -7.41 8.93 -10.46
CA PRO A 136 -7.91 9.66 -9.31
C PRO A 136 -9.32 9.19 -8.91
N GLY A 137 -9.50 8.78 -7.66
CA GLY A 137 -10.81 8.41 -7.10
C GLY A 137 -11.51 7.24 -7.83
N LYS A 138 -10.76 6.33 -8.47
CA LYS A 138 -11.29 5.21 -9.28
C LYS A 138 -12.21 5.64 -10.42
N LYS A 139 -12.04 6.87 -10.92
CA LYS A 139 -12.79 7.39 -12.08
C LYS A 139 -12.06 6.99 -13.37
N ARG A 140 -11.83 7.94 -14.26
CA ARG A 140 -11.10 7.76 -15.52
C ARG A 140 -9.59 7.81 -15.29
N LEU A 141 -8.83 7.09 -16.11
CA LEU A 141 -7.39 7.30 -16.19
C LEU A 141 -7.06 8.69 -16.75
N THR A 142 -6.01 9.30 -16.22
CA THR A 142 -5.54 10.62 -16.63
C THR A 142 -4.01 10.63 -16.60
N ARG A 143 -3.41 11.31 -17.57
CA ARG A 143 -1.97 11.60 -17.57
C ARG A 143 -1.68 12.77 -16.65
N THR A 144 -0.60 12.70 -15.89
CA THR A 144 -0.19 13.82 -15.04
C THR A 144 0.27 15.02 -15.87
N SER A 145 0.09 16.23 -15.34
CA SER A 145 0.60 17.45 -16.01
C SER A 145 2.11 17.63 -15.87
N VAL A 146 2.75 16.84 -14.99
CA VAL A 146 4.15 16.92 -14.62
C VAL A 146 4.81 15.56 -14.84
N THR A 147 6.10 15.57 -15.17
CA THR A 147 6.91 14.36 -15.25
C THR A 147 7.59 14.10 -13.90
N ARG A 148 7.79 12.82 -13.57
CA ARG A 148 8.30 12.40 -12.27
C ARG A 148 9.27 11.24 -12.37
N THR A 149 10.08 11.11 -11.34
CA THR A 149 10.83 9.89 -11.05
C THR A 149 10.82 9.65 -9.54
N LEU A 150 10.84 8.38 -9.13
CA LEU A 150 10.91 7.99 -7.73
C LEU A 150 12.33 7.55 -7.40
N VAL A 151 12.92 8.12 -6.36
CA VAL A 151 14.26 7.75 -5.87
C VAL A 151 14.15 7.42 -4.39
N GLY A 152 14.83 6.39 -3.90
CA GLY A 152 14.71 6.05 -2.48
C GLY A 152 15.53 4.86 -2.05
N ASP A 153 15.15 4.31 -0.89
CA ASP A 153 15.76 3.09 -0.36
C ASP A 153 15.60 1.94 -1.36
N PRO A 154 16.58 1.04 -1.49
CA PRO A 154 16.51 -0.09 -2.41
C PRO A 154 15.24 -0.91 -2.21
N GLY A 155 14.44 -1.03 -3.27
CA GLY A 155 13.20 -1.80 -3.24
C GLY A 155 12.00 -1.05 -2.66
N SER A 156 12.11 0.25 -2.38
CA SER A 156 10.98 1.08 -1.98
C SER A 156 10.03 1.33 -3.16
N THR A 157 8.73 1.45 -2.86
CA THR A 157 7.72 1.84 -3.85
C THR A 157 6.80 2.89 -3.24
N TYR A 158 6.16 3.70 -4.09
CA TYR A 158 5.22 4.73 -3.66
C TYR A 158 3.91 4.61 -4.44
N LYS A 159 2.81 4.34 -3.74
CA LYS A 159 1.48 4.22 -4.36
C LYS A 159 0.68 5.49 -4.19
N TYR A 160 0.26 6.09 -5.30
CA TYR A 160 -0.59 7.27 -5.32
C TYR A 160 -1.56 7.20 -6.50
N LEU A 161 -2.80 7.68 -6.30
CA LEU A 161 -3.84 7.74 -7.34
C LEU A 161 -4.00 6.43 -8.15
N GLY A 162 -3.88 5.26 -7.51
CA GLY A 162 -4.07 3.96 -8.16
C GLY A 162 -2.89 3.44 -8.98
N LEU A 163 -1.73 4.11 -8.94
CA LEU A 163 -0.48 3.67 -9.54
C LEU A 163 0.60 3.46 -8.46
N ARG A 164 1.39 2.38 -8.58
CA ARG A 164 2.59 2.15 -7.77
C ARG A 164 3.83 2.51 -8.58
N LEU A 165 4.55 3.52 -8.11
CA LEU A 165 5.87 3.90 -8.61
C LEU A 165 6.95 3.03 -7.97
N PHE A 166 7.96 2.66 -8.76
CA PHE A 166 9.11 1.86 -8.35
C PHE A 166 10.33 2.77 -8.25
N SER A 167 11.12 2.67 -7.17
CA SER A 167 12.20 3.63 -6.94
C SER A 167 13.50 3.24 -7.63
N HIS A 168 14.23 4.22 -8.13
CA HIS A 168 15.66 4.05 -8.35
C HIS A 168 16.38 4.07 -6.98
N PRO A 169 17.25 3.11 -6.69
CA PRO A 169 17.99 3.08 -5.43
C PRO A 169 18.99 4.24 -5.36
N TRP A 170 19.03 4.96 -4.24
CA TRP A 170 20.00 6.04 -3.97
C TRP A 170 21.27 5.59 -3.23
N THR A 171 21.49 4.28 -3.17
CA THR A 171 22.63 3.65 -2.49
C THR A 171 22.95 2.34 -3.18
N ASP A 172 24.14 1.83 -2.93
CA ASP A 172 24.57 0.52 -3.43
C ASP A 172 23.76 -0.62 -2.82
N VAL A 173 23.62 -1.69 -3.60
CA VAL A 173 22.80 -2.86 -3.28
C VAL A 173 23.59 -4.16 -3.30
N ASP A 174 23.22 -5.08 -2.43
CA ASP A 174 23.72 -6.45 -2.46
C ASP A 174 23.02 -7.29 -3.55
N LYS A 175 23.43 -8.55 -3.67
CA LYS A 175 22.87 -9.52 -4.63
C LYS A 175 21.38 -9.83 -4.40
N ASP A 176 20.86 -9.58 -3.21
CA ASP A 176 19.49 -9.86 -2.82
C ASP A 176 18.59 -8.61 -2.98
N GLY A 177 19.17 -7.50 -3.47
CA GLY A 177 18.50 -6.21 -3.64
C GLY A 177 18.31 -5.45 -2.33
N ASN A 178 19.09 -5.73 -1.29
CA ASN A 178 19.08 -4.93 -0.07
C ASN A 178 20.14 -3.84 -0.14
N MET A 179 19.99 -2.79 0.68
CA MET A 179 21.05 -1.81 0.89
C MET A 179 22.33 -2.49 1.37
N GLN A 180 23.44 -2.19 0.68
CA GLN A 180 24.74 -2.75 1.01
C GLN A 180 25.31 -2.15 2.30
N SER A 181 25.94 -2.96 3.15
CA SER A 181 26.55 -2.47 4.39
C SER A 181 27.80 -1.64 4.09
N LYS A 182 28.03 -0.59 4.91
CA LYS A 182 29.19 0.32 4.78
C LYS A 182 30.56 -0.38 4.92
N GLU A 183 30.59 -1.60 5.45
CA GLU A 183 31.82 -2.37 5.69
C GLU A 183 32.35 -3.06 4.43
N GLN A 184 31.53 -3.20 3.38
CA GLN A 184 31.93 -3.83 2.13
C GLN A 184 32.56 -2.80 1.19
N LYS A 185 33.83 -2.45 1.42
CA LYS A 185 34.61 -1.64 0.47
C LYS A 185 34.73 -2.37 -0.86
N ARG A 186 34.10 -1.86 -1.92
CA ARG A 186 34.29 -2.30 -3.31
C ARG A 186 34.79 -1.15 -4.17
N VAL A 187 35.53 -1.52 -5.21
CA VAL A 187 35.89 -0.61 -6.30
C VAL A 187 34.65 -0.47 -7.21
N GLY A 188 34.10 0.74 -7.27
CA GLY A 188 32.95 1.09 -8.11
C GLY A 188 31.57 0.77 -7.50
N SER A 189 30.55 1.51 -7.95
CA SER A 189 29.16 1.36 -7.51
C SER A 189 28.48 0.15 -8.15
N THR A 190 27.68 -0.56 -7.36
CA THR A 190 26.77 -1.63 -7.81
C THR A 190 25.67 -1.12 -8.72
N LEU A 191 25.27 0.15 -8.60
CA LEU A 191 24.28 0.76 -9.50
C LEU A 191 24.79 0.80 -10.94
N HIS A 192 26.06 1.14 -11.12
CA HIS A 192 26.68 1.09 -12.44
C HIS A 192 26.69 -0.33 -13.01
N LYS A 193 26.98 -1.34 -12.18
CA LYS A 193 26.95 -2.76 -12.57
C LYS A 193 25.55 -3.26 -12.95
N LEU A 194 24.50 -2.68 -12.36
CA LEU A 194 23.12 -2.98 -12.73
C LEU A 194 22.74 -2.42 -14.10
N GLY A 195 23.47 -1.42 -14.60
CA GLY A 195 23.22 -0.80 -15.91
C GLY A 195 22.88 0.69 -15.85
N TYR A 196 22.96 1.34 -14.68
CA TYR A 196 22.87 2.80 -14.63
C TYR A 196 24.13 3.44 -15.24
N SER A 197 23.96 4.52 -16.00
CA SER A 197 25.10 5.32 -16.48
C SER A 197 25.92 5.88 -15.30
N GLU A 198 27.17 6.27 -15.53
CA GLU A 198 28.01 6.87 -14.49
C GLU A 198 27.40 8.17 -13.93
N LYS A 199 26.83 9.00 -14.81
CA LYS A 199 26.18 10.26 -14.44
C LYS A 199 24.91 10.02 -13.63
N THR A 200 24.07 9.07 -14.06
CA THR A 200 22.84 8.69 -13.33
C THR A 200 23.18 8.06 -11.98
N THR A 201 24.19 7.18 -11.93
CA THR A 201 24.67 6.58 -10.68
C THR A 201 25.10 7.66 -9.68
N SER A 202 25.92 8.62 -10.13
CA SER A 202 26.37 9.73 -9.29
C SER A 202 25.22 10.59 -8.77
N ALA A 203 24.22 10.86 -9.62
CA ALA A 203 23.01 11.59 -9.25
C ALA A 203 22.14 10.86 -8.22
N LEU A 204 21.96 9.54 -8.36
CA LEU A 204 21.19 8.77 -7.39
C LEU A 204 21.88 8.75 -6.02
N LEU A 205 23.21 8.57 -5.98
CA LEU A 205 23.99 8.61 -4.73
C LEU A 205 24.00 10.01 -4.10
N ALA A 206 24.06 11.08 -4.91
CA ALA A 206 23.92 12.46 -4.48
C ALA A 206 22.58 12.72 -3.81
N MET A 207 21.48 12.23 -4.40
CA MET A 207 20.16 12.31 -3.80
C MET A 207 20.08 11.60 -2.44
N GLY A 208 20.76 10.46 -2.29
CA GLY A 208 20.87 9.75 -1.01
C GLY A 208 21.59 10.56 0.07
N ARG A 209 22.66 11.28 -0.29
CA ARG A 209 23.37 12.19 0.64
C ARG A 209 22.52 13.40 1.00
N ALA A 210 21.84 14.01 0.02
CA ALA A 210 20.92 15.11 0.26
C ALA A 210 19.76 14.68 1.18
N ASN A 211 19.22 13.48 0.99
CA ASN A 211 18.20 12.91 1.88
C ASN A 211 18.69 12.76 3.31
N ALA A 212 19.89 12.22 3.52
CA ALA A 212 20.47 12.06 4.85
C ALA A 212 20.59 13.40 5.59
N TYR A 213 21.05 14.45 4.90
CA TYR A 213 21.08 15.82 5.44
C TYR A 213 19.68 16.31 5.82
N LEU A 214 18.69 16.12 4.95
CA LEU A 214 17.32 16.53 5.21
C LEU A 214 16.71 15.78 6.40
N THR A 215 16.94 14.48 6.52
CA THR A 215 16.47 13.69 7.67
C THR A 215 17.04 14.22 8.99
N GLU A 216 18.34 14.49 9.07
CA GLU A 216 18.95 15.05 10.28
C GLU A 216 18.39 16.44 10.62
N ARG A 217 18.32 17.32 9.63
CA ARG A 217 17.79 18.68 9.80
C ARG A 217 16.31 18.67 10.21
N SER A 218 15.48 17.87 9.55
CA SER A 218 14.05 17.76 9.85
C SER A 218 13.82 17.16 11.24
N ASN A 219 14.61 16.17 11.67
CA ASN A 219 14.57 15.66 13.04
C ASN A 219 14.92 16.75 14.07
N THR A 220 15.91 17.60 13.77
CA THR A 220 16.27 18.75 14.62
C THR A 220 15.12 19.77 14.69
N MET A 221 14.48 20.07 13.57
CA MET A 221 13.33 20.98 13.51
C MET A 221 12.11 20.43 14.24
N LEU A 222 11.80 19.13 14.10
CA LEU A 222 10.73 18.48 14.84
C LEU A 222 10.94 18.60 16.36
N LYS A 223 12.16 18.33 16.84
CA LYS A 223 12.51 18.47 18.25
C LYS A 223 12.35 19.91 18.75
N LYS A 224 12.72 20.89 17.93
CA LYS A 224 12.69 22.31 18.31
C LYS A 224 11.29 22.92 18.26
N TYR A 225 10.52 22.65 17.21
CA TYR A 225 9.31 23.40 16.88
C TYR A 225 8.01 22.63 17.10
N VAL A 226 8.04 21.30 17.08
CA VAL A 226 6.83 20.47 17.16
C VAL A 226 6.75 19.73 18.49
N ALA A 227 7.83 19.07 18.90
CA ALA A 227 7.89 18.26 20.11
C ALA A 227 7.39 18.96 21.40
N PRO A 228 7.64 20.28 21.62
CA PRO A 228 7.13 20.99 22.78
C PRO A 228 5.61 21.19 22.77
N ASN A 229 4.98 21.13 21.60
CA ASN A 229 3.58 21.52 21.39
C ASN A 229 2.63 20.32 21.19
N VAL A 230 3.15 19.09 21.21
CA VAL A 230 2.36 17.86 21.06
C VAL A 230 2.11 17.16 22.39
N GLN A 231 1.00 16.44 22.48
CA GLN A 231 0.64 15.63 23.65
C GLN A 231 0.47 14.16 23.26
N PRO A 232 1.10 13.20 23.96
CA PRO A 232 2.14 13.38 24.99
C PRO A 232 3.39 14.11 24.48
N PRO A 233 4.15 14.81 25.37
CA PRO A 233 5.32 15.58 24.97
C PRO A 233 6.34 14.74 24.20
N GLY A 234 6.87 15.29 23.11
CA GLY A 234 7.86 14.60 22.27
C GLY A 234 7.33 13.47 21.39
N LEU A 235 6.03 13.14 21.45
CA LEU A 235 5.41 12.14 20.58
C LEU A 235 5.08 12.70 19.19
N VAL A 236 6.13 13.10 18.48
CA VAL A 236 6.10 13.57 17.09
C VAL A 236 6.23 12.42 16.10
N GLY A 237 5.74 12.61 14.88
CA GLY A 237 5.96 11.67 13.80
C GLY A 237 7.40 11.59 13.30
N SER A 238 7.58 10.88 12.18
CA SER A 238 8.90 10.50 11.65
C SER A 238 9.41 11.53 10.63
N ALA A 239 10.73 11.76 10.62
CA ALA A 239 11.44 12.40 9.50
C ALA A 239 12.49 11.46 8.85
N GLU A 240 12.38 10.15 9.12
CA GLU A 240 13.17 9.10 8.46
C GLU A 240 12.67 8.90 7.03
N TYR A 241 13.06 9.82 6.15
CA TYR A 241 12.68 9.82 4.75
C TYR A 241 13.29 8.61 4.02
N ASN A 242 12.44 7.73 3.52
CA ASN A 242 12.85 6.49 2.84
C ASN A 242 12.70 6.56 1.32
N LEU A 243 12.13 7.65 0.80
CA LEU A 243 12.08 7.95 -0.62
C LEU A 243 11.84 9.45 -0.86
N THR A 244 12.05 9.87 -2.09
CA THR A 244 11.65 11.17 -2.63
C THR A 244 10.97 11.01 -3.99
N LEU A 245 9.86 11.72 -4.17
CA LEU A 245 9.22 11.88 -5.46
C LEU A 245 9.76 13.15 -6.11
N VAL A 246 10.55 12.98 -7.16
CA VAL A 246 11.16 14.10 -7.88
C VAL A 246 10.24 14.51 -9.02
N ASN A 247 9.96 15.80 -9.12
CA ASN A 247 9.04 16.36 -10.10
C ASN A 247 9.80 17.33 -11.01
N LYS A 248 9.55 17.25 -12.31
CA LYS A 248 9.99 18.21 -13.32
C LYS A 248 8.74 18.86 -13.93
N MET A 249 8.67 20.18 -13.84
CA MET A 249 7.45 20.96 -14.10
C MET A 249 7.75 22.10 -15.07
N ALA A 250 7.02 22.11 -16.18
CA ALA A 250 7.04 23.20 -17.13
C ALA A 250 6.29 24.42 -16.58
N SER A 251 6.80 25.62 -16.89
CA SER A 251 6.14 26.89 -16.61
C SER A 251 4.87 27.10 -17.44
N THR A 252 4.15 28.17 -17.15
CA THR A 252 2.98 28.60 -17.93
C THR A 252 3.32 29.05 -19.35
N THR A 253 4.53 29.57 -19.60
CA THR A 253 4.98 29.91 -20.96
C THR A 253 5.28 28.68 -21.80
N MET A 254 5.85 27.64 -21.19
CA MET A 254 6.15 26.36 -21.84
C MET A 254 4.92 25.48 -22.00
N LYS A 255 3.97 25.55 -21.05
CA LYS A 255 2.78 24.70 -20.99
C LYS A 255 1.50 25.54 -20.83
N ARG A 256 0.83 25.81 -21.94
CA ARG A 256 -0.33 26.72 -22.02
C ARG A 256 -1.65 26.09 -21.53
N ASP A 257 -1.75 24.77 -21.51
CA ASP A 257 -2.95 24.00 -21.10
C ASP A 257 -3.06 23.79 -19.59
N LEU A 258 -2.18 24.40 -18.78
CA LEU A 258 -2.32 24.41 -17.32
C LEU A 258 -3.67 25.04 -16.92
N LYS A 259 -4.32 24.43 -15.93
CA LYS A 259 -5.61 24.91 -15.40
C LYS A 259 -5.41 26.09 -14.47
N ASN A 260 -6.42 26.93 -14.34
CA ASN A 260 -6.43 27.96 -13.29
C ASN A 260 -6.78 27.32 -11.94
N GLU A 261 -6.17 27.82 -10.87
CA GLU A 261 -6.63 27.62 -9.51
C GLU A 261 -7.92 28.42 -9.32
N MET A 262 -9.03 27.73 -9.07
CA MET A 262 -10.37 28.34 -9.13
C MET A 262 -10.92 28.77 -7.76
N ALA A 263 -10.36 28.28 -6.65
CA ALA A 263 -10.92 28.54 -5.33
C ALA A 263 -10.50 29.90 -4.76
N TYR A 264 -9.28 30.34 -5.07
CA TYR A 264 -8.68 31.56 -4.54
C TYR A 264 -8.10 32.46 -5.63
N ASN A 265 -8.14 32.02 -6.89
CA ASN A 265 -7.64 32.74 -8.06
C ASN A 265 -6.14 33.05 -7.97
N MET A 266 -5.35 32.09 -7.48
CA MET A 266 -3.88 32.23 -7.29
C MET A 266 -3.06 32.12 -8.59
N GLY A 267 -3.71 31.94 -9.74
CA GLY A 267 -3.07 31.75 -11.04
C GLY A 267 -3.11 30.30 -11.52
N LYS A 268 -2.18 29.93 -12.40
CA LYS A 268 -2.12 28.59 -13.03
C LYS A 268 -1.56 27.55 -12.07
N ILE A 269 -2.13 26.35 -12.10
CA ILE A 269 -1.75 25.26 -11.18
C ILE A 269 -1.01 24.15 -11.93
N SER A 270 0.16 23.77 -11.43
CA SER A 270 0.94 22.62 -11.91
C SER A 270 0.47 21.32 -11.24
N VAL A 271 0.17 21.40 -9.94
CA VAL A 271 -0.36 20.29 -9.13
C VAL A 271 -1.53 20.80 -8.30
N GLY A 272 -2.71 20.18 -8.51
CA GLY A 272 -3.97 20.50 -7.82
C GLY A 272 -3.90 20.41 -6.29
N TRP A 273 -4.89 21.01 -5.61
CA TRP A 273 -5.08 20.85 -4.17
C TRP A 273 -5.17 19.37 -3.79
N HIS A 274 -4.29 18.93 -2.89
CA HIS A 274 -4.25 17.55 -2.41
C HIS A 274 -3.59 17.42 -1.04
N ARG A 275 -3.77 16.24 -0.46
CA ARG A 275 -2.94 15.69 0.62
C ARG A 275 -2.07 14.61 0.06
N ASP A 276 -0.84 14.52 0.55
CA ASP A 276 0.05 13.43 0.18
C ASP A 276 -0.50 12.10 0.73
N SER A 277 -0.66 11.13 -0.17
CA SER A 277 -1.19 9.79 0.15
C SER A 277 -0.07 8.80 0.45
N GLY A 278 -0.39 7.61 0.97
CA GLY A 278 0.60 6.54 1.16
C GLY A 278 1.68 6.80 2.22
N LEU A 279 1.55 7.89 3.00
CA LEU A 279 2.50 8.29 4.04
C LEU A 279 2.18 7.64 5.39
N LYS A 280 3.22 7.43 6.21
CA LYS A 280 3.08 7.05 7.61
C LYS A 280 2.34 8.18 8.36
N ASP A 281 1.40 7.83 9.23
CA ASP A 281 0.65 8.86 9.97
C ASP A 281 1.62 9.75 10.76
N PHE A 282 1.37 11.06 10.73
CA PHE A 282 2.20 12.11 11.32
C PHE A 282 3.60 12.26 10.71
N SER A 283 3.95 11.55 9.64
CA SER A 283 5.28 11.73 9.06
C SER A 283 5.45 13.10 8.43
N SER A 284 6.66 13.62 8.55
CA SER A 284 7.05 14.86 7.91
C SER A 284 7.20 14.68 6.41
N ILE A 285 7.19 15.81 5.69
CA ILE A 285 7.54 15.92 4.28
C ILE A 285 8.52 17.10 4.14
N ALA A 286 9.60 16.92 3.39
CA ALA A 286 10.54 18.01 3.05
C ALA A 286 10.62 18.16 1.53
N VAL A 287 10.60 19.39 1.05
CA VAL A 287 10.57 19.68 -0.39
C VAL A 287 11.63 20.70 -0.75
N TYR A 288 12.72 20.23 -1.35
CA TYR A 288 13.68 21.10 -2.02
C TYR A 288 13.18 21.44 -3.42
N GLN A 289 13.43 22.66 -3.88
CA GLN A 289 13.14 23.03 -5.25
C GLN A 289 14.19 23.97 -5.87
N THR A 290 14.36 23.86 -7.18
CA THR A 290 15.22 24.75 -7.95
C THR A 290 14.57 25.03 -9.30
N LEU A 291 14.91 26.18 -9.88
CA LEU A 291 14.47 26.60 -11.20
C LEU A 291 15.68 26.56 -12.15
N LYS A 292 15.50 25.94 -13.33
CA LYS A 292 16.43 26.00 -14.44
C LYS A 292 15.86 26.87 -15.56
N ASP A 293 16.72 27.36 -16.43
CA ASP A 293 16.34 28.08 -17.66
C ASP A 293 15.42 29.29 -17.42
N THR A 294 15.70 30.08 -16.38
CA THR A 294 14.89 31.25 -16.01
C THR A 294 15.76 32.47 -15.72
N ALA A 295 15.24 33.65 -16.09
CA ALA A 295 15.75 34.95 -15.65
C ALA A 295 15.07 35.43 -14.36
N THR A 296 13.88 34.90 -14.02
CA THR A 296 13.12 35.30 -12.84
C THR A 296 13.00 34.16 -11.81
N ALA A 297 13.82 34.22 -10.78
CA ALA A 297 13.93 33.16 -9.78
C ALA A 297 12.70 32.99 -8.85
N ASN A 298 11.68 33.86 -8.93
CA ASN A 298 10.68 34.04 -7.87
C ASN A 298 9.21 33.91 -8.31
N SER A 299 8.92 33.43 -9.54
CA SER A 299 7.54 33.37 -10.05
C SER A 299 6.75 32.15 -9.60
N TRP A 300 7.41 31.12 -9.05
CA TRP A 300 6.79 29.88 -8.58
C TRP A 300 6.39 29.97 -7.11
N GLY A 301 5.33 29.24 -6.73
CA GLY A 301 4.87 29.22 -5.34
C GLY A 301 4.18 27.92 -4.94
N VAL A 302 4.14 27.68 -3.64
CA VAL A 302 3.29 26.65 -3.02
C VAL A 302 2.13 27.32 -2.32
N ALA A 303 0.92 26.89 -2.66
CA ALA A 303 -0.29 27.30 -1.96
C ALA A 303 -0.64 26.26 -0.91
N ILE A 304 -1.03 26.71 0.28
CA ILE A 304 -1.47 25.86 1.40
C ILE A 304 -2.81 26.35 1.93
N ARG A 305 -3.70 25.43 2.31
CA ARG A 305 -5.01 25.75 2.90
C ARG A 305 -5.35 24.85 4.07
N ALA A 306 -5.98 25.41 5.09
CA ALA A 306 -6.46 24.68 6.25
C ALA A 306 -7.76 23.91 5.94
N MET A 307 -7.92 22.75 6.56
CA MET A 307 -9.06 21.85 6.38
C MET A 307 -9.74 21.59 7.72
N ASP A 308 -11.02 21.23 7.68
CA ASP A 308 -11.86 20.97 8.85
C ASP A 308 -11.58 19.58 9.47
N GLY A 309 -10.29 19.36 9.80
CA GLY A 309 -9.77 18.11 10.32
C GLY A 309 -9.85 16.93 9.35
N GLY A 310 -9.22 15.83 9.74
CA GLY A 310 -9.40 14.49 9.19
C GLY A 310 -9.71 14.41 7.70
N THR A 311 -10.95 14.08 7.35
CA THR A 311 -11.46 14.00 5.97
C THR A 311 -12.41 15.15 5.61
N GLY A 312 -12.40 16.23 6.40
CA GLY A 312 -13.23 17.42 6.22
C GLY A 312 -12.80 18.28 5.04
N GLY A 313 -13.69 19.21 4.65
CA GLY A 313 -13.46 20.14 3.55
C GLY A 313 -12.61 21.36 3.94
N PRO A 314 -12.34 22.28 3.00
CA PRO A 314 -11.58 23.49 3.26
C PRO A 314 -12.24 24.39 4.32
N LEU A 315 -11.45 24.96 5.22
CA LEU A 315 -11.92 25.94 6.20
C LEU A 315 -11.99 27.33 5.56
N ALA A 316 -13.18 27.73 5.12
CA ALA A 316 -13.39 29.04 4.50
C ALA A 316 -13.12 30.24 5.44
N SER A 317 -13.10 30.01 6.75
CA SER A 317 -12.79 31.04 7.76
C SER A 317 -11.30 31.36 7.89
N VAL A 318 -10.42 30.52 7.33
CA VAL A 318 -8.97 30.72 7.33
C VAL A 318 -8.53 30.97 5.89
N PRO A 319 -7.92 32.12 5.56
CA PRO A 319 -7.42 32.37 4.22
C PRO A 319 -6.33 31.37 3.85
N ALA A 320 -6.29 30.98 2.58
CA ALA A 320 -5.17 30.20 2.07
C ALA A 320 -3.88 31.04 2.07
N LEU A 321 -2.72 30.40 2.14
CA LEU A 321 -1.43 31.08 2.03
C LEU A 321 -0.77 30.71 0.71
N LEU A 322 -0.26 31.70 -0.02
CA LEU A 322 0.62 31.52 -1.15
C LEU A 322 2.05 31.86 -0.72
N VAL A 323 2.92 30.85 -0.70
CA VAL A 323 4.32 30.99 -0.30
C VAL A 323 5.19 30.99 -1.56
N PRO A 324 5.85 32.11 -1.88
CA PRO A 324 6.82 32.19 -2.97
C PRO A 324 7.97 31.22 -2.72
N LEU A 325 8.45 30.59 -3.80
CA LEU A 325 9.55 29.65 -3.74
C LEU A 325 10.68 30.11 -4.67
N PRO A 326 11.61 30.94 -4.17
CA PRO A 326 12.85 31.24 -4.86
C PRO A 326 13.64 29.97 -5.23
N SER A 327 14.39 30.01 -6.33
CA SER A 327 15.28 28.90 -6.70
C SER A 327 16.23 28.54 -5.55
N GLY A 328 16.26 27.26 -5.17
CA GLY A 328 17.04 26.76 -4.02
C GLY A 328 16.29 26.74 -2.69
N SER A 329 15.02 27.16 -2.65
CA SER A 329 14.22 27.11 -1.42
C SER A 329 13.87 25.68 -0.99
N LEU A 330 13.68 25.53 0.32
CA LEU A 330 13.27 24.29 0.96
C LEU A 330 12.08 24.56 1.87
N TYR A 331 11.03 23.75 1.80
CA TYR A 331 9.90 23.83 2.72
C TYR A 331 9.57 22.50 3.35
N TYR A 332 8.89 22.54 4.48
CA TYR A 332 8.56 21.39 5.30
C TYR A 332 7.09 21.40 5.67
N MET A 333 6.50 20.22 5.70
CA MET A 333 5.19 19.95 6.29
C MET A 333 5.42 18.94 7.41
N PHE A 334 5.42 19.42 8.65
CA PHE A 334 5.75 18.62 9.81
C PHE A 334 4.52 17.98 10.45
N ASP A 335 4.72 16.77 10.97
CA ASP A 335 3.79 16.09 11.86
C ASP A 335 2.38 15.93 11.28
N ASP A 336 1.35 16.47 11.92
CA ASP A 336 -0.03 16.35 11.46
C ASP A 336 -0.43 17.33 10.34
N PHE A 337 0.49 18.17 9.84
CA PHE A 337 0.18 19.17 8.82
C PHE A 337 -0.50 18.56 7.59
N ASN A 338 0.03 17.47 7.04
CA ASN A 338 -0.55 16.82 5.86
C ASN A 338 -1.89 16.10 6.15
N HIS A 339 -2.28 15.94 7.42
CA HIS A 339 -3.60 15.40 7.76
C HIS A 339 -4.70 16.47 7.67
N ASN A 340 -4.40 17.70 8.10
CA ASN A 340 -5.38 18.77 8.29
C ASN A 340 -5.16 19.98 7.37
N HIS A 341 -4.20 19.92 6.45
CA HIS A 341 -4.00 20.90 5.38
C HIS A 341 -4.00 20.23 4.02
N GLU A 342 -4.30 21.00 2.99
CA GLU A 342 -4.01 20.65 1.61
C GLU A 342 -3.00 21.62 1.03
N HIS A 343 -2.29 21.17 0.00
CA HIS A 343 -1.35 22.01 -0.72
C HIS A 343 -1.50 21.87 -2.24
N ALA A 344 -1.05 22.90 -2.95
CA ALA A 344 -1.07 23.02 -4.40
C ALA A 344 0.23 23.68 -4.87
N VAL A 345 0.64 23.40 -6.11
CA VAL A 345 1.81 24.04 -6.74
C VAL A 345 1.33 25.04 -7.77
N ILE A 346 1.56 26.32 -7.51
CA ILE A 346 1.28 27.41 -8.43
C ILE A 346 2.44 27.54 -9.42
N ALA A 347 2.11 27.47 -10.71
CA ALA A 347 3.08 27.48 -11.79
C ALA A 347 3.60 28.89 -12.05
N GLY A 348 4.91 29.02 -12.17
CA GLY A 348 5.56 30.27 -12.53
C GLY A 348 5.40 30.64 -14.01
N SER A 349 5.82 31.85 -14.33
CA SER A 349 5.80 32.40 -15.69
C SER A 349 6.87 31.78 -16.58
N ASP A 350 8.05 31.50 -16.05
CA ASP A 350 9.23 31.02 -16.77
C ASP A 350 9.97 29.91 -16.02
N GLY A 351 10.96 29.32 -16.68
CA GLY A 351 11.81 28.28 -16.12
C GLY A 351 11.17 26.90 -16.00
N VAL A 352 12.03 25.89 -15.95
CA VAL A 352 11.63 24.54 -15.56
C VAL A 352 11.87 24.39 -14.06
N ARG A 353 10.82 24.09 -13.31
CA ARG A 353 10.92 23.82 -11.88
C ARG A 353 11.21 22.34 -11.64
N TYR A 354 12.27 22.08 -10.91
CA TYR A 354 12.54 20.78 -10.30
C TYR A 354 12.20 20.84 -8.82
N SER A 355 11.61 19.78 -8.29
CA SER A 355 11.45 19.63 -6.85
C SER A 355 11.62 18.19 -6.39
N SER A 356 12.35 18.00 -5.30
CA SER A 356 12.51 16.70 -4.63
C SER A 356 11.63 16.68 -3.38
N THR A 357 10.56 15.88 -3.37
CA THR A 357 9.62 15.75 -2.24
C THR A 357 9.91 14.49 -1.43
N HIS A 358 10.70 14.64 -0.36
CA HIS A 358 11.14 13.60 0.55
C HIS A 358 10.02 13.20 1.51
N ARG A 359 9.77 11.89 1.63
CA ARG A 359 8.59 11.32 2.28
C ARG A 359 8.97 10.13 3.16
N VAL A 360 8.16 9.89 4.19
CA VAL A 360 8.17 8.62 4.91
C VAL A 360 6.98 7.79 4.42
N ALA A 361 7.22 7.02 3.36
CA ALA A 361 6.22 6.08 2.87
C ALA A 361 5.97 4.99 3.92
N ARG A 362 4.73 4.46 3.98
CA ARG A 362 4.38 3.39 4.93
C ARG A 362 5.29 2.17 4.70
N GLU A 363 6.17 1.90 5.67
CA GLU A 363 6.89 0.63 5.77
C GLU A 363 5.89 -0.54 5.83
N GLY A 364 6.17 -1.63 5.10
CA GLY A 364 5.29 -2.80 5.02
C GLY A 364 5.08 -3.26 3.59
N ALA A 365 3.81 -3.44 3.18
CA ALA A 365 3.43 -4.09 1.92
C ALA A 365 3.87 -3.40 0.60
N GLY A 366 4.69 -2.36 0.68
CA GLY A 366 5.22 -1.61 -0.45
C GLY A 366 6.73 -1.71 -0.63
N THR A 367 7.41 -2.70 -0.05
CA THR A 367 8.85 -2.91 -0.26
C THR A 367 9.17 -4.27 -0.88
N TRP A 368 10.24 -4.30 -1.68
CA TRP A 368 10.78 -5.53 -2.27
C TRP A 368 11.03 -6.59 -1.20
N GLN A 369 11.68 -6.20 -0.10
CA GLN A 369 12.03 -7.11 0.98
C GLN A 369 10.79 -7.73 1.62
N TYR A 370 9.71 -6.95 1.81
CA TYR A 370 8.46 -7.49 2.30
C TYR A 370 7.89 -8.58 1.37
N ILE A 371 7.79 -8.31 0.07
CA ILE A 371 7.12 -9.24 -0.85
C ILE A 371 8.00 -10.46 -1.15
N ARG A 372 9.32 -10.27 -1.25
CA ARG A 372 10.32 -11.33 -1.37
C ARG A 372 10.28 -12.26 -0.16
N ASP A 373 10.35 -11.70 1.05
CA ASP A 373 10.43 -12.52 2.25
C ASP A 373 9.09 -13.24 2.49
N LYS A 374 7.97 -12.60 2.16
CA LYS A 374 6.63 -13.22 2.26
C LYS A 374 6.43 -14.35 1.26
N THR A 375 6.86 -14.18 0.00
CA THR A 375 6.84 -15.24 -1.02
C THR A 375 7.74 -16.41 -0.62
N LYS A 376 8.98 -16.14 -0.19
CA LYS A 376 9.89 -17.16 0.34
C LYS A 376 9.27 -17.93 1.51
N GLN A 377 8.73 -17.24 2.52
CA GLN A 377 8.10 -17.88 3.68
C GLN A 377 6.93 -18.79 3.30
N VAL A 378 6.06 -18.35 2.39
CA VAL A 378 4.95 -19.19 1.90
C VAL A 378 5.49 -20.38 1.11
N LEU A 379 6.50 -20.17 0.27
CA LEU A 379 7.07 -21.24 -0.52
C LEU A 379 7.76 -22.31 0.35
N ASP A 380 8.49 -21.88 1.38
CA ASP A 380 9.21 -22.73 2.34
C ASP A 380 8.26 -23.47 3.30
N ALA A 381 7.17 -22.84 3.76
CA ALA A 381 6.24 -23.49 4.69
C ALA A 381 5.49 -24.67 4.05
N SER A 382 5.26 -24.62 2.74
CA SER A 382 4.59 -25.69 2.00
C SER A 382 5.37 -27.00 1.98
N THR A 383 6.71 -26.96 1.96
CA THR A 383 7.55 -28.18 1.96
C THR A 383 7.36 -29.01 3.23
N LYS A 384 7.03 -28.35 4.35
CA LYS A 384 6.79 -28.97 5.66
C LYS A 384 5.44 -29.69 5.77
N PHE A 385 4.49 -29.42 4.88
CA PHE A 385 3.22 -30.14 4.85
C PHE A 385 3.28 -31.43 4.04
N ASN A 386 4.36 -31.66 3.26
CA ASN A 386 4.60 -32.90 2.53
C ASN A 386 5.33 -33.97 3.37
N SER A 387 5.89 -33.61 4.54
CA SER A 387 6.55 -34.56 5.45
C SER A 387 5.53 -35.22 6.37
N SER A 388 5.32 -36.52 6.18
CA SER A 388 4.34 -37.36 6.87
C SER A 388 4.65 -37.58 8.36
N GLU A 389 3.98 -36.87 9.26
CA GLU A 389 3.89 -37.28 10.68
C GLU A 389 2.45 -37.65 11.04
N LYS A 390 2.26 -38.95 11.31
CA LYS A 390 0.99 -39.62 11.57
C LYS A 390 0.63 -39.55 13.06
N THR A 391 -0.32 -38.71 13.44
CA THR A 391 -1.18 -38.91 14.65
C THR A 391 -2.56 -38.26 14.47
N CYS A 392 -3.62 -38.94 14.91
CA CYS A 392 -5.01 -38.64 14.54
C CYS A 392 -5.64 -37.38 15.19
N GLN A 393 -5.11 -36.88 16.31
CA GLN A 393 -5.51 -35.56 16.86
C GLN A 393 -4.62 -34.42 16.36
N ALA A 394 -3.37 -34.73 15.98
CA ALA A 394 -2.52 -33.79 15.24
C ALA A 394 -3.09 -33.52 13.84
N SER A 395 -3.78 -34.49 13.22
CA SER A 395 -4.29 -34.38 11.85
C SER A 395 -5.27 -33.22 11.64
N LYS A 396 -6.26 -32.98 12.53
CA LYS A 396 -7.24 -31.89 12.34
C LYS A 396 -6.61 -30.51 12.45
N LYS A 397 -5.79 -30.28 13.49
CA LYS A 397 -5.11 -28.99 13.70
C LYS A 397 -4.05 -28.73 12.62
N THR A 398 -3.36 -29.77 12.18
CA THR A 398 -2.41 -29.69 11.05
C THR A 398 -3.15 -29.38 9.75
N PHE A 399 -4.32 -29.97 9.53
CA PHE A 399 -5.14 -29.70 8.37
C PHE A 399 -5.74 -28.28 8.38
N GLU A 400 -6.22 -27.78 9.52
CA GLU A 400 -6.66 -26.38 9.66
C GLU A 400 -5.52 -25.39 9.33
N LYS A 401 -4.29 -25.69 9.80
CA LYS A 401 -3.10 -24.92 9.43
C LYS A 401 -2.80 -25.01 7.93
N PHE A 402 -2.98 -26.18 7.31
CA PHE A 402 -2.81 -26.35 5.88
C PHE A 402 -3.81 -25.53 5.08
N VAL A 403 -5.11 -25.56 5.43
CA VAL A 403 -6.14 -24.71 4.80
C VAL A 403 -5.82 -23.23 4.95
N ALA A 404 -5.38 -22.81 6.15
CA ALA A 404 -4.95 -21.43 6.39
C ALA A 404 -3.73 -21.05 5.54
N HIS A 405 -2.79 -21.97 5.35
CA HIS A 405 -1.62 -21.80 4.50
C HIS A 405 -2.02 -21.67 3.01
N VAL A 406 -2.90 -22.54 2.50
CA VAL A 406 -3.43 -22.43 1.13
C VAL A 406 -4.15 -21.10 0.93
N ARG A 407 -4.96 -20.66 1.90
CA ARG A 407 -5.61 -19.33 1.85
C ARG A 407 -4.57 -18.21 1.78
N LEU A 408 -3.51 -18.28 2.61
CA LEU A 408 -2.42 -17.30 2.58
C LEU A 408 -1.70 -17.29 1.22
N GLN A 409 -1.42 -18.45 0.64
CA GLN A 409 -0.83 -18.57 -0.69
C GLN A 409 -1.71 -17.92 -1.76
N GLN A 410 -3.01 -18.22 -1.79
CA GLN A 410 -3.93 -17.64 -2.78
C GLN A 410 -4.05 -16.11 -2.64
N LEU A 411 -4.09 -15.59 -1.41
CA LEU A 411 -4.10 -14.15 -1.17
C LEU A 411 -2.78 -13.49 -1.57
N LEU A 412 -1.65 -14.16 -1.34
CA LEU A 412 -0.34 -13.67 -1.76
C LEU A 412 -0.20 -13.65 -3.28
N MET A 413 -0.74 -14.64 -4.00
CA MET A 413 -0.79 -14.61 -5.46
C MET A 413 -1.55 -13.37 -5.96
N ASN A 414 -2.69 -13.02 -5.36
CA ASN A 414 -3.43 -11.80 -5.74
C ASN A 414 -2.58 -10.54 -5.47
N GLU A 415 -1.88 -10.49 -4.34
CA GLU A 415 -0.99 -9.37 -4.02
C GLU A 415 0.16 -9.26 -5.04
N VAL A 416 0.86 -10.35 -5.36
CA VAL A 416 1.94 -10.36 -6.37
C VAL A 416 1.40 -9.94 -7.74
N GLU A 417 0.26 -10.46 -8.18
CA GLU A 417 -0.31 -10.12 -9.48
C GLU A 417 -0.71 -8.64 -9.56
N PHE A 418 -1.54 -8.15 -8.63
CA PHE A 418 -2.22 -6.86 -8.79
C PHE A 418 -1.52 -5.69 -8.12
N GLU A 419 -0.69 -5.95 -7.11
CA GLU A 419 0.07 -4.90 -6.43
C GLU A 419 1.50 -4.79 -6.93
N TRP A 420 2.04 -5.78 -7.65
CA TRP A 420 3.43 -5.77 -8.14
C TRP A 420 3.51 -5.93 -9.66
N LEU A 421 3.16 -7.10 -10.20
CA LEU A 421 3.38 -7.40 -11.62
C LEU A 421 2.55 -6.49 -12.52
N ARG A 422 1.23 -6.46 -12.38
CA ARG A 422 0.38 -5.58 -13.23
C ARG A 422 0.69 -4.09 -13.03
N GLN A 423 1.14 -3.68 -11.84
CA GLN A 423 1.63 -2.31 -11.59
C GLN A 423 2.95 -2.00 -12.31
N TRP A 424 3.85 -2.98 -12.43
CA TRP A 424 5.09 -2.84 -13.19
C TRP A 424 4.81 -2.74 -14.70
N TYR A 425 4.06 -3.69 -15.24
CA TYR A 425 3.84 -3.82 -16.69
C TYR A 425 2.93 -2.73 -17.27
N VAL A 426 2.03 -2.13 -16.48
CA VAL A 426 1.17 -1.01 -16.95
C VAL A 426 1.94 0.27 -17.26
N GLN A 427 3.18 0.41 -16.76
CA GLN A 427 3.99 1.62 -16.92
C GLN A 427 4.83 1.62 -18.21
N GLY A 428 4.84 0.52 -18.97
CA GLY A 428 5.48 0.44 -20.27
C GLY A 428 6.93 -0.03 -20.28
N SER A 429 7.40 -0.38 -21.48
CA SER A 429 8.73 -0.95 -21.69
C SER A 429 9.84 0.08 -21.49
N LYS A 430 9.58 1.38 -21.76
CA LYS A 430 10.47 2.49 -21.43
C LYS A 430 10.67 2.61 -19.92
N HIS A 431 9.60 2.52 -19.13
CA HIS A 431 9.72 2.48 -17.68
C HIS A 431 10.60 1.30 -17.24
N ALA A 432 10.37 0.10 -17.78
CA ALA A 432 11.15 -1.07 -17.44
C ALA A 432 12.65 -0.88 -17.77
N SER A 433 12.98 -0.40 -18.97
CA SER A 433 14.38 -0.20 -19.40
C SER A 433 15.14 0.79 -18.53
N LEU A 434 14.46 1.82 -18.01
CA LEU A 434 15.04 2.83 -17.13
C LEU A 434 15.28 2.32 -15.69
N HIS A 435 14.73 1.17 -15.31
CA HIS A 435 14.79 0.63 -13.94
C HIS A 435 15.61 -0.67 -13.86
N PRO A 436 16.93 -0.64 -14.16
CA PRO A 436 17.77 -1.84 -14.16
C PRO A 436 17.74 -2.63 -12.85
N TYR A 437 17.64 -1.94 -11.71
CA TYR A 437 17.52 -2.55 -10.39
C TYR A 437 16.30 -3.48 -10.25
N TRP A 438 15.17 -3.15 -10.88
CA TRP A 438 13.91 -3.86 -10.67
C TRP A 438 13.74 -5.11 -11.54
N HIS A 439 14.55 -5.31 -12.58
CA HIS A 439 14.44 -6.49 -13.44
C HIS A 439 14.55 -7.79 -12.62
N GLN A 440 15.58 -7.92 -11.79
CA GLN A 440 15.76 -9.14 -10.99
C GLN A 440 14.70 -9.32 -9.89
N PRO A 441 14.31 -8.29 -9.11
CA PRO A 441 13.14 -8.37 -8.23
C PRO A 441 11.85 -8.82 -8.95
N ILE A 442 11.56 -8.29 -10.14
CA ILE A 442 10.36 -8.67 -10.92
C ILE A 442 10.45 -10.11 -11.42
N GLU A 443 11.63 -10.55 -11.87
CA GLU A 443 11.88 -11.95 -12.27
C GLU A 443 11.62 -12.92 -11.10
N VAL A 444 12.17 -12.61 -9.92
CA VAL A 444 11.93 -13.43 -8.71
C VAL A 444 10.46 -13.47 -8.32
N LEU A 445 9.70 -12.37 -8.51
CA LEU A 445 8.25 -12.38 -8.30
C LEU A 445 7.52 -13.23 -9.34
N CYS A 446 7.94 -13.19 -10.60
CA CYS A 446 7.41 -14.08 -11.64
C CYS A 446 7.65 -15.55 -11.30
N ASP A 447 8.86 -15.92 -10.88
CA ASP A 447 9.20 -17.28 -10.48
C ASP A 447 8.39 -17.71 -9.26
N SER A 448 8.29 -16.83 -8.25
CA SER A 448 7.52 -17.11 -7.05
C SER A 448 6.04 -17.31 -7.34
N TYR A 449 5.47 -16.47 -8.22
CA TYR A 449 4.08 -16.61 -8.67
C TYR A 449 3.87 -17.94 -9.41
N SER A 450 4.76 -18.29 -10.35
CA SER A 450 4.71 -19.54 -11.10
C SER A 450 4.75 -20.76 -10.19
N ASN A 451 5.62 -20.75 -9.17
CA ASN A 451 5.70 -21.83 -8.19
C ASN A 451 4.40 -21.96 -7.35
N MET A 452 3.82 -20.83 -6.93
CA MET A 452 2.53 -20.85 -6.22
C MET A 452 1.37 -21.28 -7.14
N GLU A 453 1.41 -20.90 -8.41
CA GLU A 453 0.43 -21.29 -9.43
C GLU A 453 0.46 -22.80 -9.65
N GLN A 454 1.64 -23.39 -9.88
CA GLN A 454 1.81 -24.84 -10.02
C GLN A 454 1.22 -25.59 -8.83
N ARG A 455 1.54 -25.17 -7.60
CA ARG A 455 0.98 -25.78 -6.37
C ARG A 455 -0.54 -25.64 -6.28
N SER A 456 -1.07 -24.55 -6.80
CA SER A 456 -2.52 -24.32 -6.88
C SER A 456 -3.16 -25.31 -7.84
N VAL A 457 -2.56 -25.50 -9.02
CA VAL A 457 -2.99 -26.48 -10.02
C VAL A 457 -2.93 -27.91 -9.48
N ASP A 458 -1.86 -28.29 -8.78
CA ASP A 458 -1.74 -29.62 -8.18
C ASP A 458 -2.88 -29.90 -7.19
N LEU A 459 -3.29 -28.90 -6.40
CA LEU A 459 -4.44 -29.01 -5.50
C LEU A 459 -5.76 -29.12 -6.26
N LEU A 460 -5.94 -28.36 -7.35
CA LEU A 460 -7.13 -28.48 -8.20
C LEU A 460 -7.24 -29.88 -8.82
N VAL A 461 -6.14 -30.48 -9.27
CA VAL A 461 -6.13 -31.86 -9.77
C VAL A 461 -6.58 -32.85 -8.69
N ARG A 462 -6.07 -32.70 -7.45
CA ARG A 462 -6.50 -33.54 -6.31
C ARG A 462 -7.99 -33.35 -6.00
N MET A 463 -8.48 -32.11 -5.99
CA MET A 463 -9.87 -31.78 -5.74
C MET A 463 -10.81 -32.31 -6.83
N LYS A 464 -10.41 -32.23 -8.11
CA LYS A 464 -11.14 -32.84 -9.23
C LYS A 464 -11.28 -34.35 -9.03
N ARG A 465 -10.18 -35.07 -8.76
CA ARG A 465 -10.20 -36.53 -8.53
C ARG A 465 -11.11 -36.92 -7.37
N ALA A 466 -11.00 -36.22 -6.24
CA ALA A 466 -11.82 -36.47 -5.05
C ALA A 466 -13.33 -36.21 -5.27
N SER A 467 -13.70 -35.45 -6.30
CA SER A 467 -15.11 -35.22 -6.66
C SER A 467 -15.74 -36.33 -7.50
N HIS A 468 -14.93 -37.26 -8.04
CA HIS A 468 -15.39 -38.35 -8.90
C HIS A 468 -15.30 -39.73 -8.23
N ASP A 469 -14.33 -39.96 -7.35
CA ASP A 469 -14.05 -41.29 -6.78
C ASP A 469 -14.58 -41.46 -5.33
N ASN A 470 -15.43 -42.47 -5.12
CA ASN A 470 -15.97 -42.85 -3.81
C ASN A 470 -15.08 -43.83 -3.02
N LYS A 471 -13.98 -44.33 -3.61
CA LYS A 471 -13.31 -45.58 -3.17
C LYS A 471 -11.92 -45.44 -2.54
N THR A 472 -11.36 -44.25 -2.40
CA THR A 472 -10.03 -44.07 -1.80
C THR A 472 -10.10 -43.36 -0.46
N GLU A 473 -10.25 -44.14 0.62
CA GLU A 473 -10.09 -43.67 2.01
C GLU A 473 -8.75 -42.95 2.24
N THR A 474 -7.72 -43.28 1.47
CA THR A 474 -6.37 -42.68 1.56
C THR A 474 -6.27 -41.25 1.03
N PHE A 475 -7.13 -40.81 0.10
CA PHE A 475 -7.11 -39.43 -0.43
C PHE A 475 -8.07 -38.48 0.31
N ASN A 476 -9.12 -39.03 0.95
CA ASN A 476 -10.14 -38.23 1.63
C ASN A 476 -9.69 -37.62 2.96
N THR A 477 -8.58 -38.08 3.55
CA THR A 477 -8.04 -37.50 4.79
C THR A 477 -7.28 -36.18 4.58
N GLU A 478 -6.97 -35.82 3.33
CA GLU A 478 -6.19 -34.61 2.98
C GLU A 478 -7.02 -33.50 2.33
N LEU A 479 -8.34 -33.67 2.19
CA LEU A 479 -9.21 -32.69 1.54
C LEU A 479 -10.43 -32.34 2.40
N SER A 480 -10.91 -31.11 2.27
CA SER A 480 -12.12 -30.66 2.92
C SER A 480 -12.91 -29.68 2.06
N GLU A 481 -14.18 -29.51 2.41
CA GLU A 481 -15.04 -28.45 1.87
C GLU A 481 -14.41 -27.04 2.03
N ASP A 482 -13.61 -26.82 3.08
CA ASP A 482 -12.94 -25.54 3.32
C ASP A 482 -11.88 -25.22 2.25
N LEU A 483 -11.23 -26.22 1.66
CA LEU A 483 -10.31 -25.99 0.54
C LEU A 483 -11.06 -25.52 -0.72
N PHE A 484 -12.19 -26.14 -1.03
CA PHE A 484 -13.07 -25.67 -2.11
C PHE A 484 -13.51 -24.22 -1.88
N ASP A 485 -13.93 -23.90 -0.65
CA ASP A 485 -14.34 -22.54 -0.29
C ASP A 485 -13.19 -21.54 -0.47
N VAL A 486 -11.96 -21.89 -0.05
CA VAL A 486 -10.78 -21.03 -0.24
C VAL A 486 -10.54 -20.73 -1.72
N PHE A 487 -10.53 -21.75 -2.58
CA PHE A 487 -10.29 -21.56 -4.01
C PHE A 487 -11.42 -20.78 -4.68
N ILE A 488 -12.68 -21.12 -4.42
CA ILE A 488 -13.83 -20.40 -4.99
C ILE A 488 -13.77 -18.93 -4.61
N GLU A 489 -13.57 -18.60 -3.33
CA GLU A 489 -13.53 -17.21 -2.87
C GLU A 489 -12.36 -16.42 -3.45
N THR A 490 -11.16 -17.00 -3.45
CA THR A 490 -9.94 -16.29 -3.88
C THR A 490 -9.80 -16.18 -5.39
N LEU A 491 -10.24 -17.19 -6.15
CA LEU A 491 -10.29 -17.14 -7.61
C LEU A 491 -11.40 -16.20 -8.10
N THR A 492 -12.55 -16.14 -7.43
CA THR A 492 -13.59 -15.14 -7.76
C THR A 492 -13.05 -13.72 -7.59
N GLU A 493 -12.33 -13.45 -6.49
CA GLU A 493 -11.68 -12.16 -6.28
C GLU A 493 -10.62 -11.86 -7.35
N ARG A 494 -9.80 -12.86 -7.70
CA ARG A 494 -8.78 -12.73 -8.76
C ARG A 494 -9.43 -12.45 -10.12
N SER A 495 -10.51 -13.14 -10.48
CA SER A 495 -11.28 -12.93 -11.72
C SER A 495 -11.81 -11.50 -11.83
N ASN A 496 -12.40 -10.98 -10.74
CA ASN A 496 -12.90 -9.61 -10.69
C ASN A 496 -11.78 -8.58 -10.86
N GLN A 497 -10.63 -8.80 -10.23
CA GLN A 497 -9.48 -7.92 -10.37
C GLN A 497 -8.87 -7.98 -11.78
N ARG A 498 -8.73 -9.17 -12.38
CA ARG A 498 -8.31 -9.32 -13.79
C ARG A 498 -9.23 -8.55 -14.72
N SER A 499 -10.55 -8.65 -14.54
CA SER A 499 -11.54 -7.89 -15.32
C SER A 499 -11.32 -6.37 -15.20
N GLY A 500 -11.09 -5.87 -13.99
CA GLY A 500 -10.76 -4.46 -13.76
C GLY A 500 -9.47 -4.01 -14.43
N TRP A 501 -8.43 -4.85 -14.42
CA TRP A 501 -7.17 -4.58 -15.10
C TRP A 501 -7.28 -4.65 -16.63
N THR A 502 -8.03 -5.61 -17.17
CA THR A 502 -8.35 -5.68 -18.61
C THR A 502 -9.07 -4.43 -19.08
N ALA A 503 -10.04 -3.93 -18.30
CA ALA A 503 -10.71 -2.67 -18.59
C ALA A 503 -9.72 -1.49 -18.55
N ARG A 504 -8.80 -1.48 -17.57
CA ARG A 504 -7.73 -0.48 -17.47
C ARG A 504 -6.82 -0.50 -18.71
N TYR A 505 -6.33 -1.65 -19.13
CA TYR A 505 -5.43 -1.77 -20.29
C TYR A 505 -6.09 -1.35 -21.62
N ARG A 506 -7.41 -1.41 -21.70
CA ARG A 506 -8.20 -0.97 -22.88
C ARG A 506 -8.60 0.51 -22.82
N ASP A 507 -8.18 1.25 -21.79
CA ASP A 507 -8.53 2.68 -21.68
C ASP A 507 -7.93 3.45 -22.87
N PRO A 508 -8.73 4.28 -23.58
CA PRO A 508 -8.27 5.02 -24.76
C PRO A 508 -7.06 5.91 -24.52
N ILE A 509 -6.81 6.33 -23.27
CA ILE A 509 -5.65 7.17 -22.94
C ILE A 509 -4.32 6.55 -23.38
N PHE A 510 -4.22 5.22 -23.36
CA PHE A 510 -3.00 4.54 -23.80
C PHE A 510 -2.78 4.66 -25.30
N GLY A 511 -3.81 4.93 -26.10
CA GLY A 511 -3.67 5.26 -27.52
C GLY A 511 -3.04 6.63 -27.77
N GLU A 512 -3.11 7.54 -26.79
CA GLU A 512 -2.63 8.93 -26.90
C GLU A 512 -1.17 9.12 -26.44
N ILE A 513 -0.53 8.08 -25.88
CA ILE A 513 0.86 8.14 -25.40
C ILE A 513 1.82 7.32 -26.29
N PRO A 514 3.15 7.58 -26.23
CA PRO A 514 4.16 6.84 -26.99
C PRO A 514 4.09 5.33 -26.77
N ALA A 515 4.40 4.53 -27.80
CA ALA A 515 4.21 3.08 -27.79
C ALA A 515 4.99 2.35 -26.69
N ASP A 516 6.19 2.84 -26.36
CA ASP A 516 7.07 2.35 -25.31
C ASP A 516 6.65 2.78 -23.89
N GLU A 517 5.75 3.76 -23.76
CA GLU A 517 5.12 4.19 -22.50
C GLU A 517 3.76 3.51 -22.25
N ARG A 518 3.26 2.68 -23.18
CA ARG A 518 1.99 1.94 -23.05
C ARG A 518 2.16 0.65 -22.25
N PRO A 519 1.10 0.13 -21.61
CA PRO A 519 1.11 -1.19 -21.00
C PRO A 519 1.64 -2.23 -21.99
N PHE A 520 2.57 -3.05 -21.53
CA PHE A 520 3.16 -4.14 -22.31
C PHE A 520 2.87 -5.48 -21.63
N PRO A 521 2.76 -6.58 -22.38
CA PRO A 521 2.32 -7.85 -21.82
C PRO A 521 3.35 -8.39 -20.82
N CYS A 522 2.84 -8.88 -19.70
CA CYS A 522 3.62 -9.71 -18.78
C CYS A 522 3.71 -11.12 -19.35
N PRO A 523 4.90 -11.64 -19.72
CA PRO A 523 5.03 -12.96 -20.33
C PRO A 523 4.46 -14.10 -19.46
N LEU A 524 4.46 -13.89 -18.14
CA LEU A 524 3.91 -14.85 -17.20
C LEU A 524 2.38 -14.82 -17.13
N LEU A 525 1.77 -13.63 -17.10
CA LEU A 525 0.35 -13.46 -16.84
C LEU A 525 -0.47 -13.39 -18.14
N ASP A 526 0.02 -12.66 -19.14
CA ASP A 526 -0.72 -12.36 -20.36
C ASP A 526 -0.35 -13.37 -21.47
N ARG A 527 -0.59 -14.67 -21.18
CA ARG A 527 -0.27 -15.79 -22.07
C ARG A 527 -1.20 -15.83 -23.29
N THR A 528 -0.66 -16.14 -24.47
CA THR A 528 -1.44 -16.30 -25.70
C THR A 528 -1.94 -17.74 -25.87
N GLY A 529 -3.20 -17.88 -26.27
CA GLY A 529 -3.83 -19.18 -26.58
C GLY A 529 -4.87 -19.55 -25.54
N ASP A 530 -6.11 -19.78 -26.00
CA ASP A 530 -7.15 -20.30 -25.14
C ASP A 530 -6.82 -21.76 -24.80
N MET A 531 -6.75 -22.06 -23.51
CA MET A 531 -6.49 -23.41 -23.02
C MET A 531 -7.69 -23.88 -22.23
N THR A 532 -8.17 -25.07 -22.56
CA THR A 532 -9.16 -25.74 -21.74
C THR A 532 -8.63 -25.95 -20.33
N LEU A 533 -9.54 -26.12 -19.36
CA LEU A 533 -9.14 -26.44 -17.98
C LEU A 533 -8.26 -27.69 -17.94
N ASP A 534 -8.54 -28.71 -18.75
CA ASP A 534 -7.76 -29.96 -18.74
C ASP A 534 -6.35 -29.78 -19.31
N GLU A 535 -6.17 -28.95 -20.33
CA GLU A 535 -4.83 -28.59 -20.83
C GLU A 535 -4.07 -27.75 -19.82
N SER A 536 -4.76 -26.83 -19.15
CA SER A 536 -4.22 -25.98 -18.07
C SER A 536 -3.68 -26.82 -16.92
N LEU A 537 -4.51 -27.76 -16.43
CA LEU A 537 -4.10 -28.69 -15.37
C LEU A 537 -2.91 -29.57 -15.77
N LYS A 538 -2.82 -30.00 -17.05
CA LYS A 538 -1.68 -30.79 -17.56
C LYS A 538 -0.38 -29.97 -17.66
N LYS A 539 -0.47 -28.70 -18.05
CA LYS A 539 0.68 -27.81 -18.17
C LYS A 539 1.12 -27.19 -16.84
N GLY A 540 0.37 -27.40 -15.76
CA GLY A 540 0.73 -26.82 -14.46
C GLY A 540 0.42 -25.32 -14.35
N GLN A 541 -0.47 -24.82 -15.21
CA GLN A 541 -0.76 -23.41 -15.38
C GLN A 541 -2.26 -23.16 -15.19
N MET A 542 -2.63 -22.04 -14.58
CA MET A 542 -4.04 -21.63 -14.51
C MET A 542 -4.43 -20.94 -15.83
N PRO A 543 -5.67 -21.12 -16.31
CA PRO A 543 -6.18 -20.34 -17.43
C PRO A 543 -6.32 -18.85 -17.05
N GLU A 544 -6.28 -17.97 -18.06
CA GLU A 544 -6.47 -16.53 -17.82
C GLU A 544 -7.92 -16.20 -17.43
N ASP A 545 -8.88 -16.84 -18.10
CA ASP A 545 -10.29 -16.82 -17.69
C ASP A 545 -10.54 -17.84 -16.56
N LEU A 546 -10.85 -17.31 -15.38
CA LEU A 546 -11.09 -18.10 -14.18
C LEU A 546 -12.56 -18.49 -13.99
N GLU A 547 -13.49 -17.95 -14.76
CA GLU A 547 -14.93 -18.18 -14.56
C GLU A 547 -15.29 -19.66 -14.74
N ASN A 548 -14.75 -20.30 -15.78
CA ASN A 548 -14.95 -21.73 -16.00
C ASN A 548 -14.33 -22.58 -14.87
N VAL A 549 -13.15 -22.19 -14.36
CA VAL A 549 -12.50 -22.88 -13.24
C VAL A 549 -13.35 -22.79 -11.97
N ILE A 550 -13.90 -21.61 -11.69
CA ILE A 550 -14.77 -21.35 -10.54
C ILE A 550 -16.06 -22.18 -10.66
N ALA A 551 -16.66 -22.22 -11.85
CA ALA A 551 -17.85 -23.02 -12.12
C ALA A 551 -17.58 -24.51 -11.85
N LYS A 552 -16.48 -25.06 -12.40
CA LYS A 552 -16.06 -26.45 -12.16
C LYS A 552 -15.74 -26.74 -10.70
N LEU A 553 -15.10 -25.82 -9.99
CA LEU A 553 -14.88 -25.95 -8.55
C LEU A 553 -16.19 -26.05 -7.75
N ARG A 554 -17.22 -25.28 -8.13
CA ARG A 554 -18.55 -25.36 -7.49
C ARG A 554 -19.24 -26.70 -7.78
N GLU A 555 -19.11 -27.22 -9.00
CA GLU A 555 -19.58 -28.56 -9.37
C GLU A 555 -18.85 -29.63 -8.53
N TRP A 556 -17.52 -29.63 -8.53
CA TRP A 556 -16.68 -30.58 -7.80
C TRP A 556 -16.93 -30.54 -6.29
N ARG A 557 -17.09 -29.35 -5.71
CA ARG A 557 -17.45 -29.16 -4.31
C ARG A 557 -18.80 -29.81 -4.00
N SER A 558 -19.80 -29.57 -4.85
CA SER A 558 -21.15 -30.12 -4.67
C SER A 558 -21.12 -31.64 -4.70
N ALA A 559 -20.39 -32.23 -5.66
CA ALA A 559 -20.19 -33.68 -5.75
C ALA A 559 -19.45 -34.22 -4.52
N PHE A 560 -18.35 -33.60 -4.12
CA PHE A 560 -17.55 -33.99 -2.95
C PHE A 560 -18.38 -34.02 -1.65
N VAL A 561 -19.23 -33.00 -1.41
CA VAL A 561 -20.10 -32.96 -0.22
C VAL A 561 -21.13 -34.10 -0.26
N VAL A 562 -21.73 -34.37 -1.42
CA VAL A 562 -22.72 -35.46 -1.58
C VAL A 562 -22.07 -36.84 -1.35
N LEU A 563 -20.87 -37.07 -1.89
CA LEU A 563 -20.15 -38.34 -1.71
C LEU A 563 -19.78 -38.56 -0.24
N LYS A 564 -19.33 -37.51 0.45
CA LYS A 564 -18.98 -37.57 1.88
C LYS A 564 -20.18 -37.87 2.77
N GLU A 565 -21.33 -37.24 2.53
CA GLU A 565 -22.56 -37.49 3.28
C GLU A 565 -23.20 -38.86 2.95
N GLY A 566 -23.02 -39.36 1.72
CA GLY A 566 -23.53 -40.66 1.28
C GLY A 566 -22.75 -41.87 1.83
N GLY A 567 -21.50 -41.68 2.25
CA GLY A 567 -20.70 -42.70 2.94
C GLY A 567 -21.10 -42.94 4.40
N ASP A 568 -21.65 -41.92 5.07
CA ASP A 568 -22.15 -42.02 6.45
C ASP A 568 -23.55 -42.64 6.55
N GLU A 569 -24.34 -42.65 5.46
CA GLU A 569 -25.74 -43.15 5.44
C GLU A 569 -25.85 -44.67 5.19
N GLN A 570 -24.76 -45.42 4.96
CA GLN A 570 -24.81 -46.89 4.73
C GLN A 570 -25.08 -47.75 5.98
N ASN A 571 -25.46 -47.16 7.13
CA ASN A 571 -25.72 -47.91 8.35
C ASN A 571 -27.12 -47.73 8.97
N THR A 572 -28.12 -47.26 8.21
CA THR A 572 -29.52 -47.33 8.69
C THR A 572 -30.49 -47.74 7.59
N ASP A 573 -31.28 -48.77 7.92
CA ASP A 573 -32.11 -49.54 7.03
C ASP A 573 -33.40 -48.82 6.59
N SER A 574 -33.72 -49.03 5.31
CA SER A 574 -35.04 -49.12 4.69
C SER A 574 -36.01 -47.91 4.60
N ALA A 575 -36.41 -47.67 3.35
CA ALA A 575 -37.76 -47.33 2.85
C ALA A 575 -38.54 -46.14 3.46
N ARG A 576 -38.62 -45.01 2.72
CA ARG A 576 -39.87 -44.25 2.49
C ARG A 576 -39.72 -43.04 1.52
N ASN A 577 -40.66 -42.98 0.56
CA ASN A 577 -41.12 -41.85 -0.26
C ASN A 577 -40.15 -41.11 -1.21
N ASP A 578 -40.24 -41.45 -2.50
CA ASP A 578 -39.52 -40.82 -3.63
C ASP A 578 -39.70 -39.30 -3.75
N THR A 579 -40.84 -38.74 -3.34
CA THR A 579 -41.11 -37.30 -3.45
C THR A 579 -40.38 -36.48 -2.36
N ILE A 580 -40.27 -37.03 -1.15
CA ILE A 580 -39.48 -36.44 -0.05
C ILE A 580 -38.00 -36.64 -0.33
N ALA A 581 -37.60 -37.79 -0.90
CA ALA A 581 -36.25 -38.05 -1.34
C ALA A 581 -35.81 -37.03 -2.41
N LYS A 582 -36.63 -36.75 -3.44
CA LYS A 582 -36.34 -35.73 -4.48
C LYS A 582 -36.26 -34.30 -3.91
N SER A 583 -37.12 -33.94 -2.96
CA SER A 583 -37.09 -32.65 -2.25
C SER A 583 -35.84 -32.50 -1.37
N LYS A 584 -35.47 -33.55 -0.62
CA LYS A 584 -34.22 -33.62 0.15
C LYS A 584 -33.00 -33.59 -0.77
N LYS A 585 -33.02 -34.28 -1.92
CA LYS A 585 -31.93 -34.28 -2.91
C LYS A 585 -31.75 -32.89 -3.56
N ARG A 586 -32.83 -32.17 -3.88
CA ARG A 586 -32.79 -30.77 -4.36
C ARG A 586 -32.28 -29.80 -3.29
N LYS A 587 -32.72 -29.93 -2.03
CA LYS A 587 -32.18 -29.13 -0.90
C LYS A 587 -30.72 -29.46 -0.58
N LYS A 588 -30.30 -30.73 -0.71
CA LYS A 588 -28.91 -31.20 -0.53
C LYS A 588 -27.99 -30.66 -1.65
N SER A 589 -28.43 -30.73 -2.91
CA SER A 589 -27.73 -30.14 -4.07
C SER A 589 -27.59 -28.61 -3.96
N SER A 590 -28.62 -27.92 -3.46
CA SER A 590 -28.58 -26.47 -3.23
C SER A 590 -27.60 -26.05 -2.12
N LYS A 591 -27.41 -26.88 -1.08
CA LYS A 591 -26.45 -26.63 0.02
C LYS A 591 -24.99 -26.78 -0.42
N GLY A 592 -24.69 -27.65 -1.38
CA GLY A 592 -23.32 -27.94 -1.84
C GLY A 592 -22.70 -26.87 -2.77
N SER A 593 -23.51 -26.00 -3.37
CA SER A 593 -23.05 -25.05 -4.40
C SER A 593 -22.49 -23.72 -3.87
N LEU A 594 -22.98 -23.26 -2.72
CA LEU A 594 -22.55 -22.01 -2.08
C LEU A 594 -21.42 -22.27 -1.09
N THR A 595 -20.43 -21.37 -1.02
CA THR A 595 -19.42 -21.42 0.04
C THR A 595 -20.05 -21.13 1.41
N ARG A 596 -19.39 -21.54 2.50
CA ARG A 596 -19.89 -21.25 3.86
C ARG A 596 -20.08 -19.76 4.11
N LYS A 597 -19.22 -18.90 3.53
CA LYS A 597 -19.34 -17.44 3.63
C LYS A 597 -20.57 -16.92 2.88
N GLU A 598 -20.82 -17.42 1.68
CA GLU A 598 -22.00 -17.07 0.88
C GLU A 598 -23.29 -17.51 1.57
N GLN A 599 -23.32 -18.73 2.13
CA GLN A 599 -24.45 -19.22 2.91
C GLN A 599 -24.77 -18.31 4.11
N LYS A 600 -23.74 -17.88 4.86
CA LYS A 600 -23.90 -16.90 5.96
C LYS A 600 -24.45 -15.56 5.47
N ARG A 601 -23.99 -15.07 4.32
CA ARG A 601 -24.49 -13.81 3.71
C ARG A 601 -25.95 -13.92 3.31
N VAL A 602 -26.35 -15.01 2.63
CA VAL A 602 -27.75 -15.24 2.23
C VAL A 602 -28.65 -15.33 3.46
N ALA A 603 -28.23 -16.05 4.49
CA ALA A 603 -28.98 -16.15 5.75
C ALA A 603 -29.14 -14.78 6.43
N SER A 604 -28.07 -13.97 6.46
CA SER A 604 -28.12 -12.62 7.03
C SER A 604 -29.03 -11.68 6.23
N ASN A 605 -28.96 -11.71 4.90
CA ASN A 605 -29.84 -10.93 4.04
C ASN A 605 -31.30 -11.33 4.23
N TRP A 606 -31.59 -12.63 4.37
CA TRP A 606 -32.93 -13.11 4.67
C TRP A 606 -33.44 -12.66 6.03
N GLN A 607 -32.59 -12.67 7.06
CA GLN A 607 -32.94 -12.14 8.38
C GLN A 607 -33.24 -10.65 8.34
N GLN A 608 -32.46 -9.86 7.58
CA GLN A 608 -32.71 -8.43 7.40
C GLN A 608 -34.01 -8.17 6.65
N LEU A 609 -34.33 -8.96 5.62
CA LEU A 609 -35.57 -8.83 4.87
C LEU A 609 -36.78 -9.23 5.74
N LYS A 610 -36.67 -10.29 6.55
CA LYS A 610 -37.71 -10.70 7.50
C LYS A 610 -37.92 -9.67 8.64
N ALA A 611 -36.91 -8.87 8.97
CA ALA A 611 -37.05 -7.79 9.95
C ALA A 611 -37.71 -6.52 9.36
N LYS A 612 -37.86 -6.46 8.02
CA LYS A 612 -38.50 -5.35 7.29
C LYS A 612 -39.93 -5.68 6.84
N ILE A 613 -40.35 -6.93 7.03
CA ILE A 613 -41.71 -7.45 6.83
C ILE A 613 -42.30 -7.64 8.22
#